data_AF-A0AAW2MCQ9-F1
#
_entry.id   AF-A0AAW2MCQ9-F1
#
_cell.length_a   1.000
_cell.length_b   1.000
_cell.length_c   1.000
_cell.angle_alpha   90.00
_cell.angle_beta   90.00
_cell.angle_gamma   90.00
#
_symmetry.space_group_name_H-M   'P 1'
#
loop_
_entity.id
_entity.type
_entity.pdbx_description
1 polymer ?
#
loop_
_entity_poly.entity_id
_entity_poly.type
_entity_poly.pdbx_seq_one_letter_code
_entity_poly.pdbx_strand_id
1 'polypeptide(L)'
;MFESIDAACPRDDKQRINAEEHCVARDVVNIIACEGNDREERHELFGKWRLRFTMAGFSPVPLSSSVSYTIRDMLKEHSPDYRVAESSGALYLGWKNRALATSSAWR
;
A
#
# COMPACT_ATOMS: atom_id res chain seq x y z
N MET A 1 0.75 7.16 5.62
CA MET A 1 0.82 6.04 6.58
C MET A 1 0.73 6.55 8.01
N PHE A 2 1.68 7.30 8.56
CA PHE A 2 1.51 7.86 9.91
C PHE A 2 0.25 8.73 10.08
N GLU A 3 -0.05 9.62 9.13
CA GLU A 3 -1.31 10.39 9.17
C GLU A 3 -2.57 9.51 9.19
N SER A 4 -2.56 8.36 8.51
CA SER A 4 -3.72 7.47 8.48
C SER A 4 -3.87 6.68 9.78
N ILE A 5 -2.76 6.40 10.47
CA ILE A 5 -2.76 5.80 11.79
C ILE A 5 -3.22 6.81 12.86
N ASP A 6 -2.72 8.06 12.78
CA ASP A 6 -3.12 9.14 13.70
C ASP A 6 -4.61 9.46 13.62
N ALA A 7 -5.21 9.33 12.43
CA ALA A 7 -6.64 9.49 12.23
C ALA A 7 -7.48 8.31 12.76
N ALA A 8 -6.90 7.11 12.87
CA ALA A 8 -7.62 5.90 13.24
C ALA A 8 -7.60 5.61 14.75
N CYS A 9 -6.52 5.98 15.46
CA CYS A 9 -6.32 5.60 16.86
C CYS A 9 -5.76 6.75 17.72
N PRO A 10 -6.18 6.86 19.00
CA PRO A 10 -5.56 7.76 19.98
C PRO A 10 -4.04 7.56 20.12
N ARG A 11 -3.31 8.60 20.52
CA ARG A 11 -1.83 8.58 20.61
C ARG A 11 -1.28 7.70 21.73
N ASP A 12 -2.07 7.50 22.78
CA ASP A 12 -1.76 6.66 23.93
C ASP A 12 -2.18 5.19 23.73
N ASP A 13 -2.78 4.87 22.58
CA ASP A 13 -3.15 3.50 22.24
C ASP A 13 -1.90 2.62 22.05
N LYS A 14 -1.82 1.53 22.82
CA LYS A 14 -0.66 0.63 22.78
C LYS A 14 -0.54 -0.13 21.47
N GLN A 15 -1.64 -0.44 20.79
CA GLN A 15 -1.62 -1.12 19.50
C GLN A 15 -1.08 -0.18 18.42
N ARG A 16 -1.48 1.09 18.46
CA ARG A 16 -0.92 2.14 17.61
C ARG A 16 0.59 2.25 17.79
N ILE A 17 1.06 2.42 19.02
CA ILE A 17 2.50 2.58 19.31
C ILE A 17 3.27 1.37 18.79
N ASN A 18 2.77 0.15 19.03
CA ASN A 18 3.39 -1.08 18.55
C ASN A 18 3.46 -1.14 17.02
N ALA A 19 2.37 -0.80 16.32
CA ALA A 19 2.34 -0.79 14.85
C ALA A 19 3.28 0.28 14.25
N GLU A 20 3.31 1.47 14.84
CA GLU A 20 4.22 2.54 14.42
C GLU A 20 5.69 2.15 14.62
N GLU A 21 6.04 1.57 15.77
CA GLU A 21 7.42 1.19 16.12
C GLU A 21 7.91 -0.03 15.34
N HIS A 22 7.13 -1.11 15.30
CA HIS A 22 7.61 -2.40 14.80
C HIS A 22 7.28 -2.69 13.35
N CYS A 23 6.34 -1.95 12.75
CA CYS A 23 6.07 -2.03 11.31
C CYS A 23 6.66 -0.82 10.60
N VAL A 24 6.09 0.37 10.84
CA VAL A 24 6.39 1.53 9.99
C VAL A 24 7.80 2.08 10.22
N ALA A 25 8.20 2.28 11.47
CA ALA A 25 9.52 2.81 11.79
C ALA A 25 10.64 1.83 11.42
N ARG A 26 10.41 0.53 11.59
CA ARG A 26 11.36 -0.51 11.16
C ARG A 26 11.65 -0.44 9.66
N ASP A 27 10.61 -0.31 8.84
CA ASP A 27 10.78 -0.20 7.38
C ASP A 27 11.54 1.09 7.02
N VAL A 28 11.22 2.21 7.68
CA VAL A 28 11.93 3.49 7.49
C VAL A 28 13.41 3.36 7.82
N VAL A 29 13.75 2.70 8.94
CA VAL A 29 15.15 2.46 9.33
C VAL A 29 15.85 1.60 8.27
N ASN A 30 15.24 0.51 7.80
CA ASN A 30 15.87 -0.33 6.78
C ASN A 30 16.10 0.44 5.46
N ILE A 31 15.13 1.26 5.03
CA ILE A 31 15.23 2.05 3.81
C ILE A 31 16.36 3.09 3.88
N ILE A 32 16.55 3.74 5.03
CA ILE A 32 17.48 4.88 5.19
C ILE A 32 18.87 4.45 5.64
N ALA A 33 18.96 3.52 6.60
CA ALA A 33 20.22 3.22 7.31
C ALA A 33 20.94 1.98 6.76
N CYS A 34 20.23 1.07 6.09
CA CYS A 34 20.83 -0.13 5.51
C CYS A 34 21.20 0.10 4.04
N GLU A 35 22.26 -0.56 3.57
CA GLU A 35 22.72 -0.48 2.17
C GLU A 35 23.10 -1.87 1.63
N GLY A 36 23.30 -1.98 0.32
CA GLY A 36 23.71 -3.24 -0.29
C GLY A 36 22.75 -4.38 0.04
N ASN A 37 23.28 -5.55 0.43
CA ASN A 37 22.44 -6.71 0.76
C ASN A 37 21.66 -6.53 2.07
N ASP A 38 22.08 -5.62 2.96
CA ASP A 38 21.42 -5.39 4.25
C ASP A 38 20.14 -4.56 4.11
N ARG A 39 19.98 -3.83 2.99
CA ARG A 39 18.72 -3.16 2.66
C ARG A 39 17.76 -4.15 2.00
N GLU A 40 16.76 -4.55 2.75
CA GLU A 40 15.73 -5.49 2.36
C GLU A 40 14.51 -4.75 1.76
N GLU A 41 14.10 -3.66 2.39
CA GLU A 41 12.95 -2.86 1.99
C GLU A 41 13.26 -2.03 0.73
N ARG A 42 12.72 -2.47 -0.40
CA ARG A 42 13.01 -1.93 -1.74
C ARG A 42 11.73 -1.69 -2.52
N HIS A 43 10.87 -0.84 -1.96
CA HIS A 43 9.63 -0.45 -2.61
C HIS A 43 9.87 0.17 -3.99
N GLU A 44 9.13 -0.30 -4.98
CA GLU A 44 9.21 0.14 -6.35
C GLU A 44 7.83 0.45 -6.89
N LEU A 45 7.75 1.42 -7.81
CA LEU A 45 6.50 1.79 -8.46
C LEU A 45 5.92 0.59 -9.22
N PHE A 46 4.59 0.51 -9.26
CA PHE A 46 3.87 -0.59 -9.92
C PHE A 46 4.31 -0.82 -11.37
N GLY A 47 4.67 0.24 -12.11
CA GLY A 47 5.18 0.11 -13.48
C GLY A 47 6.39 -0.82 -13.62
N LYS A 48 7.29 -0.84 -12.63
CA LYS A 48 8.45 -1.74 -12.61
C LYS A 48 8.02 -3.19 -12.35
N TRP A 49 7.11 -3.41 -11.40
CA TRP A 49 6.55 -4.72 -11.12
C TRP A 49 5.80 -5.29 -12.32
N ARG A 50 4.98 -4.46 -12.99
CA ARG A 50 4.32 -4.83 -14.24
C ARG A 50 5.31 -5.30 -15.29
N LEU A 51 6.40 -4.55 -15.49
CA LEU A 51 7.44 -4.96 -16.45
C LEU A 51 8.05 -6.31 -16.07
N ARG A 52 8.40 -6.53 -14.79
CA ARG A 52 8.95 -7.80 -14.31
C ARG A 52 8.00 -8.98 -14.52
N PHE A 53 6.72 -8.82 -14.21
CA PHE A 53 5.72 -9.87 -14.43
C PHE A 53 5.55 -10.18 -15.92
N THR A 54 5.44 -9.15 -16.77
CA THR A 54 5.34 -9.35 -18.22
C THR A 54 6.59 -10.03 -18.80
N MET A 55 7.79 -9.67 -18.34
CA MET A 55 9.04 -10.32 -18.76
C MET A 55 9.12 -11.79 -18.30
N ALA A 56 8.48 -12.13 -17.19
CA ALA A 56 8.34 -13.51 -16.72
C ALA A 56 7.21 -14.29 -17.43
N GLY A 57 6.53 -13.69 -18.42
CA GLY A 57 5.50 -14.33 -19.22
C GLY A 57 4.07 -14.18 -18.67
N PHE A 58 3.88 -13.46 -17.56
CA PHE A 58 2.56 -13.24 -17.00
C PHE A 58 1.79 -12.16 -17.75
N SER A 59 0.48 -12.34 -17.84
CA SER A 59 -0.46 -11.37 -18.41
C SER A 59 -1.34 -10.75 -17.33
N PRO A 60 -1.55 -9.41 -17.33
CA PRO A 60 -2.38 -8.77 -16.33
C PRO A 60 -3.85 -9.15 -16.50
N VAL A 61 -4.53 -9.37 -15.37
CA VAL A 61 -5.96 -9.67 -15.30
C VAL A 61 -6.67 -8.48 -14.65
N PRO A 62 -7.68 -7.86 -15.32
CA PRO A 62 -8.44 -6.78 -14.72
C PRO A 62 -9.15 -7.22 -13.45
N LEU A 63 -9.07 -6.40 -12.40
CA LEU A 63 -9.89 -6.57 -11.21
C LEU A 63 -11.33 -6.17 -11.52
N SER A 64 -12.30 -6.90 -10.94
CA SER A 64 -13.72 -6.57 -11.11
C SER A 64 -14.05 -5.24 -10.44
N SER A 65 -14.83 -4.39 -11.11
CA SER A 65 -15.31 -3.12 -10.54
C SER A 65 -16.12 -3.29 -9.26
N SER A 66 -16.75 -4.45 -9.08
CA SER A 66 -17.44 -4.80 -7.82
C SER A 66 -16.49 -4.82 -6.63
N VAL A 67 -15.25 -5.29 -6.81
CA VAL A 67 -14.22 -5.32 -5.76
C VAL A 67 -13.88 -3.91 -5.31
N SER A 68 -13.67 -3.00 -6.26
CA SER A 68 -13.37 -1.60 -5.96
C SER A 68 -14.50 -0.88 -5.22
N TYR A 69 -15.76 -1.21 -5.55
CA TYR A 69 -16.91 -0.67 -4.84
C TYR A 69 -16.94 -1.16 -3.39
N THR A 70 -16.79 -2.47 -3.17
CA THR A 70 -16.77 -3.07 -1.82
C THR A 70 -15.64 -2.49 -0.97
N ILE A 71 -14.42 -2.37 -1.51
CA ILE A 71 -13.29 -1.79 -0.78
C ILE A 71 -13.56 -0.33 -0.44
N ARG A 72 -14.10 0.45 -1.40
CA ARG A 72 -14.43 1.86 -1.17
C ARG A 72 -15.47 2.01 -0.05
N ASP A 73 -16.47 1.15 -0.02
CA ASP A 73 -17.52 1.20 0.99
C ASP A 73 -16.99 0.89 2.38
N MET A 74 -16.20 -0.19 2.51
CA MET A 74 -15.53 -0.55 3.76
C MET A 74 -14.59 0.56 4.29
N LEU A 75 -13.87 1.24 3.40
CA LEU A 75 -12.95 2.31 3.81
C LEU A 75 -13.67 3.56 4.34
N LYS A 76 -14.93 3.81 3.96
CA LYS A 76 -15.72 4.93 4.50
C LYS A 76 -15.96 4.79 6.00
N GLU A 77 -16.07 3.57 6.50
CA GLU A 77 -16.25 3.28 7.92
C GLU A 77 -14.98 3.63 8.74
N HIS A 78 -13.83 3.72 8.08
CA HIS A 78 -12.55 4.03 8.71
C HIS A 78 -12.20 5.52 8.63
N SER A 79 -12.14 6.08 7.41
CA SER A 79 -11.87 7.51 7.22
C SER A 79 -12.22 7.97 5.80
N PRO A 80 -12.80 9.18 5.63
CA PRO A 80 -13.09 9.75 4.31
C PRO A 80 -11.82 10.12 3.52
N ASP A 81 -10.66 10.16 4.17
CA ASP A 81 -9.38 10.46 3.52
C ASP A 81 -8.80 9.28 2.73
N TYR A 82 -9.32 8.06 2.93
CA TYR A 82 -8.96 6.92 2.09
C TYR A 82 -9.55 7.04 0.69
N ARG A 83 -8.77 6.66 -0.31
CA ARG A 83 -9.19 6.65 -1.72
C ARG A 83 -8.82 5.36 -2.40
N VAL A 84 -9.67 4.95 -3.33
CA VAL A 84 -9.45 3.81 -4.21
C VAL A 84 -9.52 4.30 -5.66
N ALA A 85 -8.46 4.05 -6.42
CA ALA A 85 -8.41 4.35 -7.84
C ALA A 85 -8.06 3.09 -8.63
N GLU A 86 -8.66 2.95 -9.80
CA GLU A 86 -8.30 1.91 -10.77
C GLU A 86 -7.48 2.54 -11.89
N SER A 87 -6.33 1.96 -12.20
CA SER A 87 -5.51 2.40 -13.32
C SER A 87 -4.62 1.26 -13.78
N SER A 88 -4.38 1.16 -15.09
CA SER A 88 -3.41 0.21 -15.63
C SER A 88 -3.66 -1.25 -15.23
N GLY A 89 -4.92 -1.65 -15.02
CA GLY A 89 -5.30 -3.01 -14.60
C GLY A 89 -5.04 -3.32 -13.11
N ALA A 90 -4.73 -2.31 -12.30
CA ALA A 90 -4.46 -2.44 -10.88
C ALA A 90 -5.32 -1.49 -10.04
N LEU A 91 -5.50 -1.86 -8.77
CA LEU A 91 -6.20 -1.08 -7.77
C LEU A 91 -5.18 -0.37 -6.87
N TYR A 92 -5.34 0.93 -6.70
CA TYR A 92 -4.50 1.78 -5.88
C TYR A 92 -5.25 2.19 -4.63
N LEU A 93 -4.73 1.77 -3.48
CA LEU A 93 -5.14 2.30 -2.18
C LEU A 93 -4.32 3.56 -1.89
N GLY A 94 -4.99 4.65 -1.57
CA GLY A 94 -4.36 5.92 -1.25
C GLY A 94 -4.90 6.55 0.03
N TRP A 95 -4.08 7.43 0.61
CA TRP A 95 -4.46 8.36 1.67
C TRP A 95 -4.33 9.78 1.14
N LYS A 96 -5.44 10.52 1.13
CA LYS A 96 -5.56 11.84 0.49
C LYS A 96 -5.11 11.77 -0.98
N ASN A 97 -4.01 12.44 -1.32
CA ASN A 97 -3.45 12.49 -2.68
C ASN A 97 -2.23 11.58 -2.85
N ARG A 98 -1.92 10.68 -1.90
CA ARG A 98 -0.75 9.79 -1.95
C ARG A 98 -1.17 8.33 -2.05
N ALA A 99 -0.63 7.61 -3.03
CA ALA A 99 -0.76 6.16 -3.11
C ALA A 99 0.04 5.51 -1.96
N LEU A 100 -0.57 4.52 -1.29
CA LEU A 100 0.03 3.74 -0.21
C LEU A 100 0.39 2.33 -0.68
N ALA A 101 -0.53 1.67 -1.39
CA ALA A 101 -0.35 0.30 -1.85
C ALA A 101 -1.05 0.09 -3.20
N THR A 102 -0.56 -0.90 -3.95
CA THR A 102 -1.13 -1.30 -5.24
C THR A 102 -1.40 -2.80 -5.26
N SER A 103 -2.59 -3.18 -5.69
CA SER A 103 -3.01 -4.58 -5.85
C SER A 103 -3.26 -4.86 -7.33
N SER A 104 -2.75 -6.00 -7.83
CA SER A 104 -2.88 -6.41 -9.23
C SER A 104 -3.04 -7.92 -9.33
N ALA A 105 -3.70 -8.40 -10.39
CA ALA A 105 -3.88 -9.81 -10.66
C ALA A 105 -3.19 -10.19 -11.98
N TRP A 106 -2.70 -11.43 -12.05
CA TRP A 106 -1.86 -11.94 -13.15
C TRP A 106 -2.23 -13.40 -13.44
N ARG A 107 -2.10 -13.82 -14.71
CA ARG A 107 -2.24 -15.20 -15.17
C ARG A 107 -1.03 -15.61 -15.98
#